data_AF-A0A5E4YKC7-F1
#
_entry.id   AF-A0A5E4YKC7-F1
#
_cell.length_a   1.000
_cell.length_b   1.000
_cell.length_c   1.000
_cell.angle_alpha   90.00
_cell.angle_beta   90.00
_cell.angle_gamma   90.00
#
_symmetry.space_group_name_H-M   'P 1'
#
loop_
_entity.id
_entity.type
_entity.pdbx_description
1 polymer ?
#
loop_
_entity_poly.entity_id
_entity_poly.type
_entity_poly.pdbx_seq_one_letter_code
_entity_poly.pdbx_strand_id
1 'polypeptide(L)'
;MPHHSHSEFTSQLSLAEQTSLLTSLGQHLPDDESSLNDKTRDIYARLCAVSSTVRETVSNASDDLLQLNDAIDALLDLLDNGARVPVSSAKLHCLIAPLKGRLDAVSREMSALV
;
A
#
# COMPACT_ATOMS: atom_id res chain seq x y z
N MET A 1 -10.42 -15.02 -20.00
CA MET A 1 -10.37 -15.22 -18.54
C MET A 1 -9.66 -14.03 -17.91
N PRO A 2 -10.36 -12.97 -17.47
CA PRO A 2 -9.73 -11.85 -16.77
C PRO A 2 -10.40 -11.63 -15.41
N HIS A 3 -9.76 -12.05 -14.32
CA HIS A 3 -10.16 -11.66 -12.97
C HIS A 3 -8.90 -11.55 -12.15
N HIS A 4 -8.28 -10.36 -12.05
CA HIS A 4 -7.29 -10.06 -11.01
C HIS A 4 -7.05 -8.55 -10.75
N SER A 5 -7.97 -7.65 -11.14
CA SER A 5 -7.82 -6.19 -10.89
C SER A 5 -8.84 -5.58 -9.93
N HIS A 6 -9.80 -6.36 -9.43
CA HIS A 6 -10.81 -5.84 -8.50
C HIS A 6 -10.43 -5.96 -7.02
N SER A 7 -9.49 -6.85 -6.67
CA SER A 7 -9.17 -7.16 -5.27
C SER A 7 -8.45 -6.02 -4.54
N GLU A 8 -7.55 -5.30 -5.22
CA GLU A 8 -6.78 -4.23 -4.58
C GLU A 8 -7.62 -2.97 -4.36
N PHE A 9 -8.51 -2.64 -5.31
CA PHE A 9 -9.45 -1.53 -5.17
C PHE A 9 -10.46 -1.79 -4.05
N THR A 10 -10.93 -3.04 -3.89
CA THR A 10 -11.80 -3.42 -2.76
C THR A 10 -11.05 -3.39 -1.42
N SER A 11 -9.75 -3.70 -1.39
CA SER A 11 -8.95 -3.64 -0.16
C SER A 11 -8.68 -2.19 0.27
N GLN A 12 -8.38 -1.28 -0.66
CA GLN A 12 -8.23 0.15 -0.37
C GLN A 12 -9.54 0.79 0.08
N LEU A 13 -10.66 0.44 -0.56
CA LEU A 13 -11.99 0.89 -0.16
C LEU A 13 -12.37 0.35 1.23
N SER A 14 -12.06 -0.91 1.51
CA SER A 14 -12.29 -1.55 2.81
C SER A 14 -11.51 -0.87 3.95
N LEU A 15 -10.25 -0.48 3.72
CA LEU A 15 -9.45 0.26 4.71
C LEU A 15 -9.97 1.68 4.96
N ALA A 16 -10.43 2.37 3.91
CA ALA A 16 -11.07 3.67 4.03
C ALA A 16 -12.40 3.58 4.81
N GLU A 17 -13.20 2.56 4.53
CA GLU A 17 -14.44 2.26 5.26
C GLU A 17 -14.16 1.88 6.72
N GLN A 18 -13.13 1.08 6.99
CA GLN A 18 -12.72 0.70 8.35
C GLN A 18 -12.26 1.93 9.15
N THR A 19 -11.52 2.83 8.53
CA THR A 19 -11.12 4.12 9.12
C THR A 19 -12.33 5.01 9.41
N SER A 20 -13.30 5.04 8.49
CA SER A 20 -14.57 5.77 8.66
C SER A 20 -15.43 5.18 9.78
N LEU A 21 -15.51 3.86 9.87
CA LEU A 21 -16.25 3.14 10.91
C LEU A 21 -15.59 3.34 12.28
N LEU A 22 -14.26 3.34 12.36
CA LEU A 22 -13.56 3.72 13.59
C LEU A 22 -13.85 5.17 13.95
N THR A 23 -13.74 6.11 13.02
CA THR A 23 -14.05 7.53 13.28
C THR A 23 -15.49 7.72 13.77
N SER A 24 -16.45 7.02 13.15
CA SER A 24 -17.84 7.00 13.57
C SER A 24 -18.04 6.36 14.95
N LEU A 25 -17.29 5.30 15.27
CA LEU A 25 -17.31 4.67 16.59
C LEU A 25 -16.80 5.63 17.67
N GLY A 26 -15.74 6.39 17.38
CA GLY A 26 -15.23 7.43 18.28
C GLY A 26 -16.20 8.57 18.51
N GLN A 27 -16.96 8.96 17.48
CA GLN A 27 -18.04 9.95 17.61
C GLN A 27 -19.27 9.41 18.36
N HIS A 28 -19.45 8.09 18.39
CA HIS A 28 -20.51 7.41 19.13
C HIS A 28 -20.11 6.94 20.52
N LEU A 29 -18.84 7.08 20.92
CA LEU A 29 -18.47 7.03 22.33
C LEU A 29 -19.03 8.32 22.96
N PRO A 30 -20.06 8.24 23.82
CA PRO A 30 -20.54 9.42 24.52
C PRO A 30 -19.40 10.05 25.32
N ASP A 31 -19.34 11.39 25.32
CA ASP A 31 -18.51 12.22 26.22
C ASP A 31 -18.84 12.01 27.71
N ASP A 32 -19.78 11.12 28.03
CA ASP A 32 -20.24 10.85 29.39
C ASP A 32 -19.25 9.92 30.10
N GLU A 33 -18.25 10.56 30.72
CA GLU A 33 -17.07 10.03 31.42
C GLU A 33 -17.32 8.95 32.50
N SER A 34 -18.57 8.53 32.76
CA SER A 34 -18.90 7.67 33.91
C SER A 34 -19.16 6.20 33.59
N SER A 35 -19.35 5.81 32.32
CA SER A 35 -19.81 4.45 31.96
C SER A 35 -19.00 3.73 30.88
N LEU A 36 -18.13 4.42 30.15
CA LEU A 36 -17.21 3.79 29.21
C LEU A 36 -15.99 3.29 29.98
N ASN A 37 -15.95 1.99 30.23
CA ASN A 37 -14.83 1.28 30.84
C ASN A 37 -13.53 1.75 30.16
N ASP A 38 -12.53 2.24 30.91
CA ASP A 38 -11.26 2.79 30.38
C ASP A 38 -10.62 1.90 29.30
N LYS A 39 -10.85 0.58 29.40
CA LYS A 39 -10.46 -0.43 28.43
C LYS A 39 -11.03 -0.19 27.03
N THR A 40 -12.29 0.22 26.90
CA THR A 40 -12.93 0.50 25.61
C THR A 40 -12.31 1.72 24.94
N ARG A 41 -11.95 2.74 25.73
CA ARG A 41 -11.23 3.93 25.23
C ARG A 41 -9.81 3.60 24.80
N ASP A 42 -9.10 2.78 25.58
CA ASP A 42 -7.76 2.29 25.21
C ASP A 42 -7.78 1.43 23.94
N ILE A 43 -8.77 0.53 23.82
CA ILE A 43 -8.97 -0.29 22.62
C ILE A 43 -9.26 0.61 21.40
N TYR A 44 -10.11 1.61 21.56
CA TYR A 44 -10.40 2.57 20.49
C TYR A 44 -9.15 3.34 20.03
N ALA A 45 -8.37 3.86 20.98
CA ALA A 45 -7.13 4.58 20.67
C ALA A 45 -6.11 3.67 19.94
N ARG A 46 -5.98 2.41 20.38
CA ARG A 46 -5.13 1.41 19.71
C ARG A 46 -5.62 1.09 18.30
N LEU A 47 -6.93 0.95 18.10
CA LEU A 47 -7.51 0.71 16.78
C LEU A 47 -7.28 1.89 15.84
N CYS A 48 -7.42 3.13 16.32
CA CYS A 48 -7.10 4.33 15.53
C CYS A 48 -5.61 4.39 15.16
N ALA A 49 -4.71 4.03 16.08
CA ALA A 49 -3.29 3.98 15.81
C ALA A 49 -2.96 2.92 14.74
N VAL A 50 -3.49 1.70 14.89
CA VAL A 50 -3.32 0.61 13.91
C VAL A 50 -3.88 1.02 12.55
N SER A 51 -5.09 1.58 12.51
CA SER A 51 -5.71 2.06 11.26
C SER A 51 -4.87 3.14 10.59
N SER A 52 -4.28 4.06 11.36
CA SER A 52 -3.40 5.10 10.83
C SER A 52 -2.12 4.51 10.24
N THR A 53 -1.46 3.59 10.95
CA THR A 53 -0.27 2.87 10.45
C THR A 53 -0.58 2.09 9.18
N VAL A 54 -1.67 1.32 9.15
CA VAL A 54 -2.05 0.54 7.98
C VAL A 54 -2.32 1.47 6.79
N ARG A 55 -3.05 2.57 6.99
CA ARG A 55 -3.33 3.54 5.93
C ARG A 55 -2.05 4.15 5.36
N GLU A 56 -1.11 4.54 6.22
CA GLU A 56 0.17 5.10 5.80
C GLU A 56 1.01 4.08 5.03
N THR A 57 1.13 2.85 5.54
CA THR A 57 1.88 1.78 4.86
C THR A 57 1.27 1.43 3.50
N VAL A 58 -0.06 1.36 3.39
CA VAL A 58 -0.74 1.09 2.11
C VAL A 58 -0.58 2.26 1.13
N SER A 59 -0.61 3.51 1.61
CA SER A 59 -0.36 4.69 0.78
C SER A 59 1.05 4.67 0.22
N ASN A 60 2.05 4.46 1.07
CA ASN A 60 3.46 4.43 0.67
C ASN A 60 3.73 3.29 -0.32
N ALA A 61 3.18 2.11 -0.06
CA ALA A 61 3.27 0.97 -0.98
C ALA A 61 2.62 1.29 -2.35
N SER A 62 1.50 2.01 -2.37
CA SER A 62 0.83 2.40 -3.62
C SER A 62 1.67 3.39 -4.43
N ASP A 63 2.29 4.37 -3.77
CA ASP A 63 3.20 5.33 -4.40
C ASP A 63 4.45 4.63 -4.95
N ASP A 64 5.01 3.67 -4.21
CA ASP A 64 6.15 2.87 -4.67
C ASP A 64 5.81 2.01 -5.90
N LEU A 65 4.61 1.42 -5.94
CA LEU A 65 4.13 0.66 -7.10
C LEU A 65 3.91 1.55 -8.32
N LEU A 66 3.40 2.77 -8.15
CA LEU A 66 3.28 3.76 -9.23
C LEU A 66 4.65 4.10 -9.82
N GLN A 67 5.64 4.40 -8.96
CA GLN A 67 6.99 4.69 -9.42
C GLN A 67 7.66 3.48 -10.09
N LEU A 68 7.38 2.27 -9.61
CA LEU A 68 7.83 1.03 -10.25
C LEU A 68 7.22 0.88 -11.64
N ASN A 69 5.93 1.18 -11.80
CA ASN A 69 5.25 1.14 -13.08
C ASN A 69 5.84 2.14 -14.08
N ASP A 70 6.05 3.40 -13.66
CA ASP A 70 6.68 4.42 -14.50
C ASP A 70 8.10 4.01 -14.94
N ALA A 71 8.86 3.36 -14.05
CA ALA A 71 10.20 2.87 -14.37
C ALA A 71 10.19 1.67 -15.33
N ILE A 72 9.15 0.82 -15.26
CA ILE A 72 8.94 -0.27 -16.22
C ILE A 72 8.55 0.31 -17.59
N ASP A 73 7.67 1.30 -17.65
CA ASP A 73 7.29 1.96 -18.90
C ASP A 73 8.51 2.60 -19.57
N ALA A 74 9.36 3.29 -18.79
CA ALA A 74 10.63 3.83 -19.31
C ALA A 74 11.60 2.73 -19.80
N LEU A 75 11.60 1.55 -19.19
CA LEU A 75 12.38 0.41 -19.65
C LEU A 75 11.83 -0.21 -20.94
N LEU A 76 10.52 -0.30 -21.06
CA LEU A 76 9.85 -0.77 -22.28
C LEU A 76 10.10 0.19 -23.44
N ASP A 77 9.99 1.50 -23.20
CA ASP A 77 10.34 2.53 -24.18
C ASP A 77 11.81 2.45 -24.60
N LEU A 78 12.72 2.19 -23.66
CA LEU A 78 14.15 2.06 -23.95
C LEU A 78 14.45 0.78 -24.75
N LEU A 79 13.70 -0.30 -24.52
CA LEU A 79 13.79 -1.53 -25.30
C LEU A 79 13.20 -1.36 -26.71
N ASP A 80 12.09 -0.64 -26.84
CA ASP A 80 11.42 -0.36 -28.11
C ASP A 80 12.27 0.57 -29.00
N ASN A 81 12.80 1.65 -28.43
CA ASN A 81 13.76 2.55 -29.09
C ASN A 81 15.15 1.88 -29.28
N GLY A 82 15.44 0.85 -28.49
CA GLY A 82 16.67 0.06 -28.50
C GLY A 82 16.82 -0.89 -29.69
N ALA A 83 15.82 -0.98 -30.58
CA ALA A 83 15.87 -1.83 -31.77
C ALA A 83 17.09 -1.56 -32.70
N ARG A 84 17.77 -0.41 -32.54
CA ARG A 84 19.02 -0.07 -33.27
C ARG A 84 20.32 -0.37 -32.51
N VAL A 85 20.29 -0.54 -31.18
CA VAL A 85 21.48 -0.81 -30.37
C VAL A 85 21.15 -1.88 -29.33
N PRO A 86 21.68 -3.10 -29.45
CA PRO A 86 21.37 -4.16 -28.50
C PRO A 86 21.83 -3.75 -27.09
N VAL A 87 20.86 -3.60 -26.18
CA VAL A 87 21.14 -3.37 -24.76
C VAL A 87 21.69 -4.67 -24.19
N SER A 88 22.89 -4.62 -23.60
CA SER A 88 23.49 -5.82 -23.02
C SER A 88 22.66 -6.32 -21.84
N SER A 89 22.57 -7.64 -21.69
CA SER A 89 21.88 -8.29 -20.56
C SER A 89 22.36 -7.76 -19.20
N ALA A 90 23.65 -7.43 -19.08
CA ALA A 90 24.20 -6.81 -17.88
C ALA A 90 23.60 -5.42 -17.57
N LYS A 91 23.41 -4.57 -18.59
CA LYS A 91 22.79 -3.24 -18.41
C LYS A 91 21.32 -3.35 -18.04
N LEU A 92 20.58 -4.27 -18.68
CA LEU A 92 19.19 -4.56 -18.30
C LEU A 92 19.12 -5.06 -16.86
N HIS A 93 20.01 -5.97 -16.46
CA HIS A 93 20.05 -6.47 -15.09
C HIS A 93 20.37 -5.35 -14.08
N CYS A 94 21.25 -4.40 -14.41
CA CYS A 94 21.53 -3.23 -13.56
C CYS A 94 20.32 -2.31 -13.40
N LEU A 95 19.43 -2.22 -14.40
CA LEU A 95 18.22 -1.41 -14.34
C LEU A 95 17.06 -2.13 -13.65
N ILE A 96 16.95 -3.45 -13.83
CA ILE A 96 15.89 -4.28 -13.27
C ILE A 96 16.16 -4.63 -11.79
N ALA A 97 17.42 -4.83 -11.39
CA ALA A 97 17.75 -5.23 -10.01
C ALA A 97 17.26 -4.24 -8.93
N PRO A 98 17.40 -2.90 -9.10
CA PRO A 98 16.81 -1.94 -8.18
C PRO A 98 15.29 -2.00 -8.13
N LEU A 99 14.62 -2.18 -9.28
CA LEU A 99 13.16 -2.30 -9.37
C LEU A 99 12.65 -3.56 -8.66
N LYS A 100 13.33 -4.69 -8.86
CA LYS A 100 13.05 -5.92 -8.13
C LYS A 100 13.24 -5.73 -6.62
N GLY A 101 14.32 -5.06 -6.20
CA GLY A 101 14.56 -4.78 -4.78
C GLY A 101 13.47 -3.91 -4.14
N ARG A 102 12.93 -2.93 -4.88
CA ARG A 102 11.79 -2.11 -4.44
C ARG A 102 10.50 -2.94 -4.34
N LEU A 103 10.22 -3.78 -5.33
CA LEU A 103 9.07 -4.67 -5.30
C LEU A 103 9.15 -5.68 -4.13
N ASP A 104 10.33 -6.23 -3.85
CA ASP A 104 10.58 -7.11 -2.71
C ASP A 104 10.43 -6.37 -1.36
N ALA A 105 10.69 -5.06 -1.32
CA ALA A 105 10.44 -4.23 -0.13
C ALA A 105 8.94 -4.01 0.08
N VAL A 106 8.22 -3.55 -0.94
CA VAL A 106 6.76 -3.37 -0.91
C VAL A 106 6.04 -4.67 -0.53
N SER A 107 6.45 -5.80 -1.11
CA SER A 107 5.88 -7.11 -0.81
C SER A 107 6.05 -7.50 0.67
N ARG A 108 7.22 -7.22 1.26
CA ARG A 108 7.47 -7.47 2.68
C ARG A 108 6.68 -6.55 3.59
N GLU A 109 6.60 -5.27 3.26
CA GLU A 109 5.84 -4.28 4.03
C GLU A 109 4.34 -4.60 4.01
N MET A 110 3.81 -4.98 2.85
CA MET A 110 2.40 -5.36 2.73
C MET A 110 2.11 -6.71 3.41
N SER A 111 3.06 -7.65 3.39
CA SER A 111 2.93 -8.93 4.11
C SER A 111 2.97 -8.77 5.63
N ALA A 112 3.55 -7.68 6.15
CA ALA A 112 3.56 -7.39 7.58
C ALA A 112 2.22 -6.84 8.09
N LEU A 113 1.31 -6.44 7.19
CA LEU A 113 -0.03 -5.93 7.49
C LEU A 113 -1.12 -7.02 7.50
N VAL A 114 -0.85 -8.20 6.93
CA VAL A 114 -1.80 -9.33 6.77
C VAL A 114 -1.47 -10.44 7.76
#